data_AF-A0A7X8CTY8-F1
#
_entry.id   AF-A0A7X8CTY8-F1
#
_cell.length_a   1.000
_cell.length_b   1.000
_cell.length_c   1.000
_cell.angle_alpha   90.00
_cell.angle_beta   90.00
_cell.angle_gamma   90.00
#
_symmetry.space_group_name_H-M   'P 1'
#
loop_
_entity.id
_entity.type
_entity.pdbx_description
1 polymer ?
#
loop_
_entity_poly.entity_id
_entity_poly.type
_entity_poly.pdbx_seq_one_letter_code
_entity_poly.pdbx_strand_id
1 'polypeptide(L)'
;PKTIADGLLTSLGKLTFPIILETVSEIVTVSEQSIVEAMRLLWERCKLVVEPSGAVPLAALLEGKGAPEGSTVALILSGGNVDLDRLPWAPAG
;
A
#
# COMPACT_ATOMS: atom_id res chain seq x y z
N PRO A 1 -13.81 7.59 -4.41
CA PRO A 1 -12.92 8.02 -3.31
C PRO A 1 -11.84 8.97 -3.85
N LYS A 2 -11.39 9.95 -3.05
CA LYS A 2 -10.21 10.77 -3.35
C LYS A 2 -9.06 10.25 -2.48
N THR A 3 -7.99 9.76 -3.09
CA THR A 3 -6.86 9.09 -2.43
C THR A 3 -5.60 9.23 -3.28
N ILE A 4 -4.42 9.17 -2.67
CA ILE A 4 -3.12 9.07 -3.36
C ILE A 4 -2.87 7.67 -3.94
N ALA A 5 -3.59 6.64 -3.48
CA ALA A 5 -3.52 5.28 -4.01
C ALA A 5 -4.45 5.11 -5.22
N ASP A 6 -4.17 5.84 -6.30
CA ASP A 6 -4.95 5.88 -7.53
C ASP A 6 -5.09 4.52 -8.23
N GLY A 7 -4.04 3.70 -8.21
CA GLY A 7 -4.03 2.32 -8.73
C GLY A 7 -5.02 1.37 -8.04
N LEU A 8 -5.58 1.75 -6.89
CA LEU A 8 -6.62 0.99 -6.20
C LEU A 8 -8.05 1.48 -6.50
N LEU A 9 -8.19 2.55 -7.30
CA LEU A 9 -9.48 3.12 -7.69
C LEU A 9 -10.14 2.30 -8.80
N THR A 10 -10.62 1.11 -8.46
CA THR A 10 -11.38 0.25 -9.38
C THR A 10 -12.64 -0.29 -8.73
N SER A 11 -13.62 -0.63 -9.57
CA SER A 11 -14.74 -1.47 -9.17
C SER A 11 -14.27 -2.92 -9.01
N LEU A 12 -14.90 -3.64 -8.08
CA LEU A 12 -14.68 -5.08 -7.93
C LEU A 12 -15.18 -5.82 -9.19
N GLY A 13 -14.35 -6.73 -9.70
CA GLY A 13 -14.65 -7.47 -10.92
C GLY A 13 -15.66 -8.60 -10.68
N LYS A 14 -16.48 -8.90 -11.68
CA LYS A 14 -17.46 -10.01 -11.61
C LYS A 14 -16.80 -11.38 -11.35
N LEU A 15 -15.57 -11.56 -11.81
CA LEU A 15 -14.80 -12.80 -11.64
C LEU A 15 -13.99 -12.81 -10.35
N THR A 16 -13.42 -11.68 -9.94
CA THR A 16 -12.52 -11.59 -8.78
C THR A 16 -13.29 -11.48 -7.46
N PHE A 17 -14.45 -10.83 -7.45
CA PHE A 17 -15.22 -10.63 -6.22
C PHE A 17 -15.67 -11.94 -5.55
N PRO A 18 -16.21 -12.95 -6.26
CA PRO A 18 -16.55 -14.23 -5.64
C PRO A 18 -15.32 -14.94 -5.04
N ILE A 19 -14.17 -14.89 -5.72
CA ILE A 19 -12.92 -15.50 -5.24
C ILE A 19 -12.47 -14.81 -3.95
N ILE A 20 -12.55 -13.48 -3.87
CA ILE A 20 -12.21 -12.72 -2.66
C ILE A 20 -13.09 -13.17 -1.50
N LEU A 21 -14.42 -13.28 -1.70
CA LEU A 21 -15.35 -13.70 -0.66
C LEU A 21 -15.06 -15.11 -0.11
N GLU A 22 -14.53 -16.00 -0.93
CA GLU A 22 -14.22 -17.39 -0.54
C GLU A 22 -12.83 -17.53 0.08
N THR A 23 -11.84 -16.78 -0.41
CA THR A 23 -10.41 -17.06 -0.13
C THR A 23 -9.70 -16.03 0.74
N VAL A 24 -10.22 -14.80 0.84
CA VAL A 24 -9.58 -13.73 1.60
C VAL A 24 -10.11 -13.74 3.03
N SER A 25 -9.21 -13.84 4.00
CA SER A 25 -9.58 -13.89 5.42
C SER A 25 -9.98 -12.54 6.01
N GLU A 26 -9.41 -11.45 5.50
CA GLU A 26 -9.64 -10.10 6.03
C GLU A 26 -9.42 -9.03 4.94
N ILE A 27 -10.21 -7.95 5.02
CA ILE A 27 -9.98 -6.72 4.26
C ILE A 27 -9.74 -5.60 5.25
N VAL A 28 -8.56 -4.98 5.17
CA VAL A 28 -8.18 -3.84 6.00
C VAL A 28 -8.09 -2.57 5.15
N THR A 29 -8.26 -1.43 5.80
CA THR A 29 -8.05 -0.10 5.20
C THR A 29 -6.96 0.62 5.96
N VAL A 30 -6.29 1.55 5.29
CA VAL A 30 -5.17 2.33 5.83
C VAL A 30 -5.39 3.82 5.55
N SER A 31 -4.73 4.66 6.33
CA SER A 31 -4.74 6.10 6.11
C SER A 31 -3.76 6.54 5.01
N GLU A 32 -4.05 7.68 4.39
CA GLU A 32 -3.13 8.35 3.43
C GLU A 32 -1.76 8.62 4.05
N GLN A 33 -1.75 9.01 5.33
CA GLN A 33 -0.51 9.28 6.07
C GLN A 33 0.36 8.03 6.17
N SER A 34 -0.21 6.89 6.55
CA SER A 34 0.54 5.63 6.64
C SER A 34 1.08 5.15 5.31
N ILE A 35 0.38 5.45 4.19
CA ILE A 35 0.90 5.16 2.84
C ILE A 35 2.18 5.95 2.58
N VAL A 36 2.17 7.26 2.87
CA VAL A 36 3.34 8.14 2.71
C VAL A 36 4.51 7.67 3.59
N GLU A 37 4.23 7.32 4.86
CA GLU A 37 5.23 6.78 5.78
C GLU A 37 5.83 5.45 5.30
N ALA A 38 4.98 4.55 4.78
CA ALA A 38 5.41 3.28 4.22
C ALA A 38 6.29 3.45 2.98
N MET A 39 5.90 4.32 2.05
CA MET A 39 6.70 4.64 0.86
C MET A 39 8.08 5.17 1.26
N ARG A 40 8.14 6.09 2.23
CA ARG A 40 9.39 6.63 2.74
C ARG A 40 10.27 5.54 3.37
N LEU A 41 9.69 4.65 4.17
CA LEU A 41 10.43 3.57 4.83
C LEU A 41 11.01 2.58 3.81
N LEU A 42 10.23 2.20 2.80
CA LEU A 42 10.68 1.34 1.70
C LEU A 42 11.88 1.95 0.97
N TRP A 43 11.85 3.25 0.72
CA TRP A 43 13.00 3.93 0.14
C TRP A 43 14.19 3.97 1.10
N GLU A 44 14.01 4.43 2.33
CA GLU A 44 15.12 4.64 3.27
C GLU A 44 15.80 3.34 3.69
N ARG A 45 15.04 2.26 3.87
CA ARG A 45 15.54 0.98 4.42
C ARG A 45 15.79 -0.08 3.36
N CYS A 46 14.91 -0.19 2.38
CA CYS A 46 15.00 -1.21 1.34
C CYS A 46 15.64 -0.69 0.05
N LYS A 47 15.80 0.64 -0.09
CA LYS A 47 16.26 1.31 -1.32
C LYS A 47 15.35 1.03 -2.51
N LEU A 48 14.08 0.77 -2.24
CA LEU A 48 13.06 0.51 -3.25
C LEU A 48 12.21 1.76 -3.47
N VAL A 49 12.02 2.11 -4.73
CA VAL A 49 11.06 3.13 -5.15
C VAL A 49 9.74 2.44 -5.41
N VAL A 50 8.71 2.79 -4.65
CA VAL A 50 7.38 2.15 -4.68
C VAL A 50 6.32 3.23 -4.81
N GLU A 51 5.34 3.00 -5.67
CA GLU A 51 4.21 3.92 -5.84
C GLU A 51 3.24 3.83 -4.65
N PRO A 52 2.33 4.80 -4.43
CA PRO A 52 1.46 4.79 -3.26
C PRO A 52 0.61 3.53 -3.13
N SER A 53 0.01 3.07 -4.24
CA SER A 53 -0.79 1.84 -4.27
C SER A 53 0.00 0.59 -3.89
N GLY A 54 1.27 0.52 -4.30
CA GLY A 54 2.18 -0.59 -3.99
C GLY A 54 2.70 -0.58 -2.55
N ALA A 55 2.62 0.55 -1.85
CA ALA A 55 3.07 0.70 -0.46
C ALA A 55 1.99 0.36 0.58
N VAL A 56 0.72 0.24 0.16
CA VAL A 56 -0.43 -0.06 1.04
C VAL A 56 -0.24 -1.29 1.93
N PRO A 57 0.34 -2.41 1.46
CA PRO A 57 0.53 -3.58 2.32
C PRO A 57 1.46 -3.30 3.52
N LEU A 58 2.51 -2.50 3.33
CA LEU A 58 3.38 -2.10 4.44
C LEU A 58 2.67 -1.09 5.35
N ALA A 59 1.90 -0.15 4.78
CA ALA A 59 1.11 0.80 5.57
C ALA A 59 0.14 0.09 6.54
N ALA A 60 -0.44 -1.05 6.13
CA ALA A 60 -1.29 -1.85 6.99
C ALA A 60 -0.53 -2.39 8.21
N LEU A 61 0.68 -2.91 8.01
CA LEU A 61 1.51 -3.39 9.11
C LEU A 61 1.95 -2.28 10.06
N LEU A 62 2.24 -1.08 9.53
CA LEU A 62 2.59 0.09 10.37
C LEU A 62 1.43 0.53 11.26
N GLU A 63 0.18 0.32 10.82
CA GLU A 63 -1.02 0.53 11.62
C GLU A 63 -1.38 -0.67 12.53
N GLY A 64 -0.53 -1.72 12.57
CA GLY A 64 -0.76 -2.92 13.37
C GLY A 64 -1.87 -3.82 12.84
N LYS A 65 -2.15 -3.78 11.54
CA LYS A 65 -3.23 -4.53 10.87
C LYS A 65 -2.68 -5.66 10.00
N GLY A 66 -3.51 -6.67 9.75
CA GLY A 66 -3.26 -7.70 8.73
C GLY A 66 -2.25 -8.80 9.09
N ALA A 67 -1.52 -8.69 10.20
CA ALA A 67 -0.72 -9.79 10.74
C ALA A 67 -0.50 -9.65 12.26
N PRO A 68 -0.63 -10.73 13.05
CA PRO A 68 -0.24 -10.74 14.46
C PRO A 68 1.25 -10.49 14.68
N GLU A 69 1.59 -9.92 15.84
CA GLU A 69 2.99 -9.72 16.23
C GLU A 69 3.78 -11.05 16.23
N GLY A 70 5.01 -11.00 15.74
CA GLY A 70 5.88 -12.18 15.61
C GLY A 70 5.62 -13.05 14.37
N SER A 71 4.64 -12.71 13.52
CA SER A 71 4.42 -13.42 12.26
C SER A 71 5.55 -13.19 11.26
N THR A 72 5.85 -14.21 10.44
CA THR A 72 6.64 -14.03 9.21
C THR A 72 5.69 -13.57 8.10
N VAL A 73 5.91 -12.37 7.57
CA VAL A 73 5.00 -11.73 6.60
C VAL A 73 5.71 -11.52 5.26
N ALA A 74 5.03 -11.86 4.17
CA ALA A 74 5.43 -11.49 2.82
C ALA A 74 4.52 -10.37 2.30
N LEU A 75 5.11 -9.31 1.76
CA LEU A 75 4.40 -8.17 1.19
C LEU A 75 4.57 -8.15 -0.33
N ILE A 76 3.48 -7.89 -1.05
CA ILE A 76 3.49 -7.71 -2.50
C ILE A 76 3.60 -6.22 -2.81
N LEU A 77 4.72 -5.80 -3.37
CA LEU A 77 4.94 -4.43 -3.86
C LEU A 77 4.59 -4.42 -5.35
N SER A 78 3.37 -3.98 -5.68
CA SER A 78 2.81 -4.16 -7.03
C SER A 78 3.39 -3.26 -8.10
N GLY A 79 3.94 -2.09 -7.74
CA GLY A 79 4.40 -1.09 -8.70
C GLY A 79 5.31 -0.03 -8.10
N GLY A 80 6.09 0.61 -8.97
CA GLY A 80 7.04 1.67 -8.63
C GLY A 80 6.94 2.87 -9.57
N ASN A 81 5.80 3.05 -10.24
CA ASN A 81 5.60 4.12 -11.22
C ASN A 81 5.30 5.43 -10.49
N VAL A 82 6.36 6.12 -10.04
CA VAL A 82 6.27 7.38 -9.31
C VAL A 82 7.12 8.46 -9.97
N ASP A 83 6.62 9.69 -9.94
CA ASP A 83 7.39 10.87 -10.31
C ASP A 83 8.28 11.29 -9.13
N LEU A 84 9.60 11.15 -9.30
CA LEU A 84 10.59 11.44 -8.25
C LEU A 84 10.68 12.93 -7.92
N ASP A 85 10.25 13.81 -8.82
CA ASP A 85 10.21 15.25 -8.57
C ASP A 85 8.96 15.67 -7.79
N ARG A 86 8.01 14.75 -7.59
CA ARG A 86 6.71 14.99 -6.94
C ARG A 86 6.40 14.02 -5.81
N LEU A 87 7.41 13.70 -5.01
CA LEU A 87 7.21 12.84 -3.84
C LEU A 87 6.39 13.56 -2.76
N PRO A 88 5.47 12.86 -2.07
CA PRO A 88 4.56 13.48 -1.10
C PRO A 88 5.24 14.03 0.16
N TRP A 89 6.52 13.70 0.37
CA TRP A 89 7.37 14.24 1.43
C TRP A 89 8.48 15.18 0.92
N ALA A 90 8.53 15.46 -0.39
CA ALA A 90 9.47 16.43 -0.92
C ALA A 90 9.05 17.84 -0.45
N PRO A 91 10.00 18.70 -0.03
CA PRO A 91 9.68 20.09 0.27
C PRO A 91 9.10 20.76 -0.98
N ALA A 92 8.05 21.55 -0.81
CA ALA A 92 7.55 22.40 -1.89
C ALA A 92 8.69 23.32 -2.34
N GLY A 93 9.10 23.18 -3.61
CA GLY A 93 10.03 24.09 -4.26
C GLY A 93 9.47 25.50 -4.39
#